data_AF-A0A8H3XB52-F1
#
_entry.id   AF-A0A8H3XB52-F1
#
_cell.length_a   1.000
_cell.length_b   1.000
_cell.length_c   1.000
_cell.angle_alpha   90.00
_cell.angle_beta   90.00
_cell.angle_gamma   90.00
#
_symmetry.space_group_name_H-M   'P 1'
#
loop_
_entity.id
_entity.type
_entity.pdbx_description
1 polymer ?
#
loop_
_entity_poly.entity_id
_entity_poly.type
_entity_poly.pdbx_seq_one_letter_code
_entity_poly.pdbx_strand_id
1 'polypeptide(L)'
;MLGKVIIILVTFLLQCALSGSAVTFQTPDVLTISYIKKDPNFYKYCKQQLKNVVGIRDEGISNVSCQALCYSANDDPPRSFSNKKDNGGDFDKWARSKEYRGYIHIPSFSVSCDAKGYISSDPKDPDYSDQHNPTQNPEKVVNIERNPYGYTKEYTPYIIYSSADIYTNDATFNGIRWSKIKDNTCLSIFDARASRLSTIARYIQYFLLKYDAPFIYAKVYMTVCCNRQVSVTVHRTVFPQTSLYINGTKVSEQAQTELGKFILSGGKPAKDFKIDEDGNWIIKHIKELIKNFSLSADGHGNLAPYGQDLTWNGKA
;
A
#
# COMPACT_ATOMS: atom_id res chain seq x y z
N MET A 1 61.49 49.27 32.02
CA MET A 1 61.52 47.92 31.41
C MET A 1 60.23 47.22 31.78
N LEU A 2 59.68 46.52 30.80
CA LEU A 2 58.28 46.10 30.62
C LEU A 2 57.62 45.43 31.82
N GLY A 3 56.36 45.82 32.04
CA GLY A 3 55.44 45.26 33.01
C GLY A 3 54.93 43.87 32.62
N LYS A 4 54.66 43.06 33.65
CA LYS A 4 54.05 41.74 33.57
C LYS A 4 52.56 41.89 33.23
N VAL A 5 52.15 41.42 32.06
CA VAL A 5 50.74 41.23 31.69
C VAL A 5 50.34 39.81 32.07
N ILE A 6 49.42 39.69 33.02
CA ILE A 6 48.75 38.45 33.39
C ILE A 6 47.67 38.18 32.34
N ILE A 7 47.86 37.13 31.55
CA ILE A 7 46.83 36.62 30.64
C ILE A 7 45.90 35.72 31.48
N ILE A 8 44.74 36.26 31.86
CA ILE A 8 43.64 35.46 32.43
C ILE A 8 42.95 34.75 31.27
N LEU A 9 43.19 33.46 31.15
CA LEU A 9 42.49 32.55 30.25
C LEU A 9 41.06 32.36 30.79
N VAL A 10 40.12 33.22 30.37
CA VAL A 10 38.70 32.99 30.65
C VAL A 10 38.20 31.97 29.62
N THR A 11 38.11 30.72 30.08
CA THR A 11 37.40 29.62 29.46
C THR A 11 35.93 30.02 29.31
N PHE A 12 35.56 30.63 28.18
CA PHE A 12 34.16 30.72 27.78
C PHE A 12 33.73 29.33 27.30
N LEU A 13 33.33 28.48 28.26
CA LEU A 13 32.38 27.40 28.04
C LEU A 13 31.05 28.06 27.65
N LEU A 14 30.95 28.51 26.41
CA LEU A 14 29.69 28.85 25.78
C LEU A 14 28.99 27.53 25.41
N GLN A 15 28.53 26.81 26.42
CA GLN A 15 27.35 25.96 26.26
C GLN A 15 26.20 26.94 26.00
N CYS A 16 26.03 27.31 24.72
CA CYS A 16 24.74 27.72 24.21
C CYS A 16 23.80 26.54 24.48
N ALA A 17 23.24 26.50 25.69
CA ALA A 17 21.94 25.92 25.91
C ALA A 17 21.00 26.72 25.00
N LEU A 18 20.81 26.21 23.78
CA LEU A 18 19.58 26.41 23.06
C LEU A 18 18.50 25.85 24.00
N SER A 19 18.01 26.68 24.91
CA SER A 19 16.71 26.49 25.52
C SER A 19 15.72 26.65 24.38
N GLY A 20 15.53 25.58 23.62
CA GLY A 20 14.51 25.54 22.59
C GLY A 20 13.20 25.88 23.27
N SER A 21 12.41 26.79 22.70
CA SER A 21 11.02 26.88 23.12
C SER A 21 10.35 25.55 22.77
N ALA A 22 9.41 25.08 23.59
CA ALA A 22 8.57 23.96 23.17
C ALA A 22 7.90 24.32 21.83
N VAL A 23 7.89 23.37 20.89
CA VAL A 23 7.35 23.59 19.54
C VAL A 23 6.29 22.54 19.26
N THR A 24 5.16 22.98 18.72
CA THR A 24 4.17 22.10 18.09
C THR A 24 4.07 22.42 16.61
N PHE A 25 4.02 21.41 15.77
CA PHE A 25 3.85 21.55 14.32
C PHE A 25 3.00 20.40 13.75
N GLN A 26 2.47 20.60 12.53
CA GLN A 26 1.68 19.58 11.83
C GLN A 26 2.57 18.73 10.95
N THR A 27 2.36 17.42 10.97
CA THR A 27 3.00 16.53 9.99
C THR A 27 2.37 16.71 8.61
N PRO A 28 3.07 16.36 7.51
CA PRO A 28 2.41 16.28 6.22
C PRO A 28 1.37 15.16 6.21
N ASP A 29 0.29 15.38 5.48
CA ASP A 29 -0.64 14.33 5.06
C ASP A 29 0.04 13.41 4.03
N VAL A 30 0.02 12.10 4.25
CA VAL A 30 0.68 11.11 3.41
C VAL A 30 -0.35 10.15 2.85
N LEU A 31 -0.39 10.02 1.52
CA LEU A 31 -1.28 9.08 0.83
C LEU A 31 -0.47 8.31 -0.21
N THR A 32 -0.58 6.99 -0.20
CA THR A 32 -0.08 6.14 -1.29
C THR A 32 -1.23 5.38 -1.91
N ILE A 33 -1.25 5.32 -3.24
CA ILE A 33 -2.30 4.66 -4.02
C ILE A 33 -1.65 3.64 -4.95
N SER A 34 -2.09 2.39 -4.84
CA SER A 34 -1.75 1.31 -5.75
C SER A 34 -2.89 1.09 -6.76
N TYR A 35 -2.58 1.05 -8.06
CA TYR A 35 -3.57 0.94 -9.13
C TYR A 35 -2.94 0.32 -10.39
N ILE A 36 -3.73 -0.40 -11.17
CA ILE A 36 -3.26 -0.94 -12.46
C ILE A 36 -3.40 0.17 -13.48
N LYS A 37 -2.29 0.70 -13.97
CA LYS A 37 -2.31 1.79 -14.94
C LYS A 37 -2.74 1.27 -16.29
N LYS A 38 -3.71 1.95 -16.90
CA LYS A 38 -4.06 1.75 -18.30
C LYS A 38 -2.98 2.39 -19.17
N ASP A 39 -2.26 1.57 -19.93
CA ASP A 39 -1.26 2.04 -20.91
C ASP A 39 -1.66 1.54 -22.31
N PRO A 40 -1.57 2.35 -23.38
CA PRO A 40 -1.88 1.91 -24.74
C PRO A 40 -1.07 0.68 -25.19
N ASN A 41 0.14 0.51 -24.67
CA ASN A 41 1.02 -0.63 -24.92
C ASN A 41 0.91 -1.72 -23.84
N PHE A 42 0.06 -1.56 -22.82
CA PHE A 42 -0.10 -2.52 -21.73
C PHE A 42 -0.33 -3.92 -22.26
N TYR A 43 -1.28 -4.08 -23.19
CA TYR A 43 -1.63 -5.37 -23.75
C TYR A 43 -0.44 -6.04 -24.44
N LYS A 44 0.31 -5.27 -25.24
CA LYS A 44 1.52 -5.73 -25.93
C LYS A 44 2.60 -6.16 -24.94
N TYR A 45 2.85 -5.34 -23.91
CA TYR A 45 3.85 -5.63 -22.88
C TYR A 45 3.46 -6.86 -22.05
N CYS A 46 2.19 -6.96 -21.68
CA CYS A 46 1.64 -8.12 -20.98
C CYS A 46 1.86 -9.41 -21.80
N LYS A 47 1.50 -9.41 -23.09
CA LYS A 47 1.72 -10.57 -23.96
C LYS A 47 3.19 -10.95 -24.03
N GLN A 48 4.08 -9.98 -24.19
CA GLN A 48 5.52 -10.24 -24.26
C GLN A 48 6.03 -10.87 -22.96
N GLN A 49 5.57 -10.40 -21.81
CA GLN A 49 5.97 -10.96 -20.53
C GLN A 49 5.38 -12.36 -20.28
N LEU A 50 4.10 -12.57 -20.59
CA LEU A 50 3.43 -13.86 -20.39
C LEU A 50 4.00 -14.97 -21.28
N LYS A 51 4.38 -14.66 -22.53
CA LYS A 51 5.03 -15.62 -23.43
C LYS A 51 6.31 -16.23 -22.85
N ASN A 52 6.98 -15.50 -21.96
CA ASN A 52 8.21 -15.94 -21.30
C ASN A 52 7.96 -16.68 -19.98
N VAL A 53 6.70 -16.78 -19.53
CA VAL A 53 6.34 -17.51 -18.31
C VAL A 53 6.11 -18.99 -18.63
N VAL A 54 6.92 -19.86 -18.04
CA VAL A 54 6.79 -21.32 -18.19
C VAL A 54 5.41 -21.77 -17.69
N GLY A 55 4.62 -22.44 -18.54
CA GLY A 55 3.26 -22.89 -18.22
C GLY A 55 2.15 -22.03 -18.81
N ILE A 56 2.45 -20.81 -19.29
CA ILE A 56 1.52 -19.91 -19.98
C ILE A 56 2.07 -19.64 -21.40
N ARG A 57 2.34 -20.71 -22.14
CA ARG A 57 2.86 -20.61 -23.53
C ARG A 57 1.76 -20.62 -24.58
N ASP A 58 0.54 -20.94 -24.18
CA ASP A 58 -0.62 -20.88 -25.05
C ASP A 58 -0.95 -19.42 -25.36
N GLU A 59 -1.02 -19.09 -26.66
CA GLU A 59 -1.29 -17.73 -27.11
C GLU A 59 -2.73 -17.30 -26.83
N GLY A 60 -3.69 -18.24 -26.84
CA GLY A 60 -5.08 -17.98 -26.48
C GLY A 60 -5.22 -17.56 -25.01
N ILE A 61 -4.63 -18.34 -24.10
CA ILE A 61 -4.60 -18.04 -22.66
C ILE A 61 -3.93 -16.68 -22.42
N SER A 62 -2.76 -16.45 -23.02
CA SER A 62 -2.04 -15.18 -22.87
C SER A 62 -2.88 -13.98 -23.34
N ASN A 63 -3.57 -14.11 -24.47
CA ASN A 63 -4.43 -13.07 -25.02
C ASN A 63 -5.60 -12.75 -24.08
N VAL A 64 -6.32 -13.78 -23.61
CA VAL A 64 -7.49 -13.61 -22.73
C VAL A 64 -7.07 -13.01 -21.39
N SER A 65 -5.99 -13.49 -20.79
CA SER A 65 -5.52 -12.96 -19.50
C SER A 65 -5.01 -11.53 -19.59
N CYS A 66 -4.28 -11.17 -20.66
CA CYS A 66 -3.87 -9.78 -20.86
C CYS A 66 -5.05 -8.86 -21.12
N GLN A 67 -6.06 -9.34 -21.85
CA GLN A 67 -7.28 -8.58 -22.09
C GLN A 67 -8.08 -8.38 -20.79
N ALA A 68 -8.25 -9.43 -19.98
CA ALA A 68 -8.88 -9.34 -18.66
C ALA A 68 -8.13 -8.34 -17.75
N LEU A 69 -6.79 -8.40 -17.73
CA LEU A 69 -5.98 -7.48 -16.94
C LEU A 69 -6.13 -6.03 -17.42
N CYS A 70 -6.14 -5.79 -18.75
CA CYS A 70 -6.39 -4.48 -19.34
C CYS A 70 -7.77 -3.92 -18.98
N TYR A 71 -8.82 -4.75 -19.03
CA TYR A 71 -10.16 -4.33 -18.64
C TYR A 71 -10.21 -3.97 -17.16
N SER A 72 -9.54 -4.75 -16.33
CA SER A 72 -9.44 -4.52 -14.89
C SER A 72 -8.53 -3.33 -14.50
N ALA A 73 -7.92 -2.65 -15.47
CA ALA A 73 -7.14 -1.46 -15.22
C ALA A 73 -8.02 -0.34 -14.64
N ASN A 74 -7.39 0.47 -13.81
CA ASN A 74 -8.01 1.60 -13.14
C ASN A 74 -7.73 2.88 -13.91
N ASP A 75 -8.60 3.87 -13.74
CA ASP A 75 -8.29 5.23 -14.16
C ASP A 75 -7.11 5.77 -13.36
N ASP A 76 -6.30 6.62 -13.97
CA ASP A 76 -5.18 7.27 -13.29
C ASP A 76 -5.71 8.11 -12.12
N PRO A 77 -5.19 7.94 -10.89
CA PRO A 77 -5.55 8.79 -9.78
C PRO A 77 -5.23 10.27 -10.07
N PRO A 78 -6.01 11.22 -9.53
CA PRO A 78 -5.77 12.65 -9.72
C PRO A 78 -4.32 13.05 -9.41
N ARG A 79 -3.79 14.06 -10.10
CA ARG A 79 -2.45 14.60 -9.77
C ARG A 79 -2.43 15.31 -8.42
N SER A 80 -3.58 15.79 -7.95
CA SER A 80 -3.73 16.46 -6.67
C SER A 80 -5.11 16.23 -6.06
N PHE A 81 -5.18 16.17 -4.73
CA PHE A 81 -6.40 16.20 -3.94
C PHE A 81 -6.46 17.55 -3.20
N SER A 82 -7.29 18.49 -3.67
CA SER A 82 -7.38 19.85 -3.11
C SER A 82 -8.01 19.87 -1.72
N ASN A 83 -9.06 19.07 -1.49
CA ASN A 83 -9.66 18.85 -0.18
C ASN A 83 -9.37 17.43 0.31
N LYS A 84 -8.50 17.31 1.31
CA LYS A 84 -7.98 16.02 1.81
C LYS A 84 -8.80 15.41 2.94
N LYS A 85 -9.92 16.04 3.31
CA LYS A 85 -10.72 15.59 4.44
C LYS A 85 -11.37 14.24 4.15
N ASP A 86 -11.30 13.38 5.15
CA ASP A 86 -11.97 12.07 5.19
C ASP A 86 -13.51 12.15 5.30
N ASN A 87 -14.14 13.30 5.11
CA ASN A 87 -15.60 13.46 5.20
C ASN A 87 -16.09 14.39 4.08
N GLY A 88 -16.11 13.89 2.85
CA GLY A 88 -16.59 14.62 1.67
C GLY A 88 -15.53 15.40 0.89
N GLY A 89 -14.24 15.24 1.23
CA GLY A 89 -13.13 15.78 0.44
C GLY A 89 -12.95 15.08 -0.91
N ASP A 90 -12.04 15.59 -1.73
CA ASP A 90 -11.73 15.02 -3.05
C ASP A 90 -11.12 13.62 -2.91
N PHE A 91 -10.31 13.40 -1.87
CA PHE A 91 -9.79 12.08 -1.54
C PHE A 91 -10.94 11.10 -1.24
N ASP A 92 -11.89 11.51 -0.40
CA ASP A 92 -13.04 10.69 -0.05
C ASP A 92 -13.90 10.33 -1.28
N LYS A 93 -14.21 11.33 -2.13
CA LYS A 93 -14.95 11.09 -3.38
C LYS A 93 -14.22 10.10 -4.29
N TRP A 94 -12.90 10.24 -4.41
CA TRP A 94 -12.08 9.32 -5.19
C TRP A 94 -12.04 7.92 -4.56
N ALA A 95 -11.88 7.78 -3.25
CA ALA A 95 -11.90 6.49 -2.57
C ALA A 95 -13.25 5.76 -2.74
N ARG A 96 -14.37 6.49 -2.81
CA ARG A 96 -15.68 5.90 -3.10
C ARG A 96 -15.86 5.44 -4.56
N SER A 97 -15.01 5.89 -5.49
CA SER A 97 -15.04 5.45 -6.89
C SER A 97 -14.61 3.99 -7.08
N LYS A 98 -13.89 3.43 -6.09
CA LYS A 98 -13.36 2.05 -6.10
C LYS A 98 -12.32 1.77 -7.20
N GLU A 99 -11.85 2.80 -7.89
CA GLU A 99 -10.86 2.71 -8.98
C GLU A 99 -9.41 2.65 -8.46
N TYR A 100 -9.13 1.65 -7.63
CA TYR A 100 -7.80 1.40 -7.08
C TYR A 100 -7.66 -0.04 -6.57
N ARG A 101 -6.40 -0.47 -6.38
CA ARG A 101 -6.03 -1.80 -5.85
C ARG A 101 -5.64 -1.80 -4.38
N GLY A 102 -5.33 -0.64 -3.83
CA GLY A 102 -5.18 -0.42 -2.40
C GLY A 102 -4.70 1.00 -2.15
N TYR A 103 -4.88 1.50 -0.94
CA TYR A 103 -4.26 2.74 -0.50
C TYR A 103 -3.89 2.68 0.98
N ILE A 104 -2.88 3.46 1.34
CA ILE A 104 -2.56 3.79 2.73
C ILE A 104 -2.64 5.30 2.85
N HIS A 105 -3.39 5.77 3.84
CA HIS A 105 -3.54 7.18 4.15
C HIS A 105 -3.18 7.38 5.62
N ILE A 106 -2.24 8.29 5.86
CA ILE A 106 -1.82 8.76 7.18
C ILE A 106 -2.13 10.27 7.19
N PRO A 107 -3.19 10.71 7.86
CA PRO A 107 -3.59 12.11 7.89
C PRO A 107 -2.54 12.94 8.63
N SER A 108 -2.58 14.26 8.39
CA SER A 108 -1.79 15.23 9.14
C SER A 108 -2.17 15.18 10.63
N PHE A 109 -1.18 15.08 11.50
CA PHE A 109 -1.35 15.12 12.96
C PHE A 109 -0.35 16.06 13.63
N SER A 110 -0.64 16.45 14.87
CA SER A 110 0.21 17.37 15.63
C SER A 110 1.36 16.62 16.30
N VAL A 111 2.58 17.12 16.15
CA VAL A 111 3.77 16.68 16.91
C VAL A 111 4.19 17.80 17.84
N SER A 112 4.34 17.47 19.12
CA SER A 112 4.81 18.40 20.15
C SER A 112 6.18 17.97 20.66
N CYS A 113 7.07 18.94 20.77
CA CYS A 113 8.43 18.78 21.26
C CYS A 113 8.64 19.69 22.48
N ASP A 114 9.29 19.16 23.51
CA ASP A 114 9.68 19.93 24.69
C ASP A 114 10.85 20.88 24.40
N ALA A 115 11.23 21.66 25.41
CA ALA A 115 12.32 22.61 25.30
C ALA A 115 13.70 21.98 25.05
N LYS A 116 13.84 20.67 25.27
CA LYS A 116 15.05 19.88 25.04
C LYS A 116 15.07 19.23 23.66
N GLY A 117 13.99 19.38 22.87
CA GLY A 117 13.85 18.78 21.55
C GLY A 117 13.37 17.32 21.58
N TYR A 118 12.75 16.87 22.66
CA TYR A 118 12.14 15.55 22.78
C TYR A 118 10.64 15.57 22.52
N ILE A 119 10.12 14.52 21.92
CA ILE A 119 8.69 14.33 21.68
C ILE A 119 7.94 14.26 23.02
N SER A 120 7.15 15.29 23.30
CA SER A 120 6.50 15.50 24.59
C SER A 120 5.12 14.84 24.70
N SER A 121 4.51 14.50 23.57
CA SER A 121 3.23 13.80 23.53
C SER A 121 3.20 12.81 22.37
N ASP A 122 2.53 11.69 22.62
CA ASP A 122 2.24 10.72 21.57
C ASP A 122 1.24 11.30 20.57
N PRO A 123 1.34 10.96 19.28
CA PRO A 123 0.36 11.39 18.28
C PRO A 123 -1.03 10.90 18.70
N LYS A 124 -1.97 11.85 18.83
CA LYS A 124 -3.38 11.53 19.05
C LYS A 124 -4.06 11.51 17.69
N ASP A 125 -4.60 10.36 17.30
CA ASP A 125 -5.46 10.27 16.13
C ASP A 125 -6.78 9.56 16.47
N PRO A 126 -7.93 10.24 16.35
CA PRO A 126 -9.24 9.66 16.60
C PRO A 126 -9.74 8.72 15.49
N ASP A 127 -9.21 8.75 14.26
CA ASP A 127 -9.72 7.92 13.14
C ASP A 127 -9.18 6.47 13.14
N TYR A 128 -8.31 6.13 14.10
CA TYR A 128 -7.62 4.82 14.14
C TYR A 128 -7.88 3.98 15.40
N SER A 129 -8.78 4.39 16.29
CA SER A 129 -9.24 3.51 17.38
C SER A 129 -9.91 2.23 16.85
N ASP A 130 -10.46 2.27 15.63
CA ASP A 130 -11.11 1.13 14.97
C ASP A 130 -10.13 0.27 14.12
N GLN A 131 -8.90 0.75 13.88
CA GLN A 131 -7.87 0.04 13.11
C GLN A 131 -6.79 -0.59 13.98
N HIS A 132 -6.79 -0.32 15.29
CA HIS A 132 -5.78 -0.87 16.22
C HIS A 132 -6.01 -2.35 16.57
N ASN A 133 -7.13 -2.95 16.15
CA ASN A 133 -7.40 -4.37 16.40
C ASN A 133 -8.33 -5.01 15.33
N PRO A 134 -7.85 -5.27 14.09
CA PRO A 134 -8.62 -5.99 13.08
C PRO A 134 -8.81 -7.48 13.41
N THR A 135 -8.29 -7.95 14.55
CA THR A 135 -8.12 -9.37 14.91
C THR A 135 -9.41 -10.15 15.15
N GLN A 136 -10.61 -9.54 15.05
CA GLN A 136 -11.87 -10.30 15.15
C GLN A 136 -12.88 -10.07 14.01
N ASN A 137 -12.67 -9.11 13.11
CA ASN A 137 -13.53 -8.94 11.92
C ASN A 137 -12.99 -7.85 10.96
N PRO A 138 -12.05 -8.17 10.06
CA PRO A 138 -11.59 -7.23 9.02
C PRO A 138 -12.75 -6.69 8.16
N GLU A 139 -13.82 -7.48 8.00
CA GLU A 139 -15.04 -7.14 7.27
C GLU A 139 -15.88 -6.04 7.95
N LYS A 140 -15.72 -5.81 9.26
CA LYS A 140 -16.44 -4.74 10.00
C LYS A 140 -15.74 -3.38 9.97
N VAL A 141 -14.42 -3.35 9.71
CA VAL A 141 -13.65 -2.09 9.50
C VAL A 141 -13.90 -1.54 8.10
N VAL A 142 -14.52 -2.33 7.22
CA VAL A 142 -15.12 -1.86 5.99
C VAL A 142 -16.38 -1.07 6.36
N ASN A 143 -16.24 0.23 6.63
CA ASN A 143 -17.31 1.14 6.22
C ASN A 143 -17.54 0.82 4.74
N ILE A 144 -18.72 0.31 4.37
CA ILE A 144 -19.03 -0.30 3.06
C ILE A 144 -18.61 0.61 1.88
N GLU A 145 -18.41 1.89 2.14
CA GLU A 145 -18.03 2.94 1.21
C GLU A 145 -16.51 3.14 1.00
N ARG A 146 -15.64 2.70 1.93
CA ARG A 146 -14.17 2.78 1.79
C ARG A 146 -13.49 1.48 2.18
N ASN A 147 -12.85 0.84 1.21
CA ASN A 147 -11.99 -0.33 1.46
C ASN A 147 -10.53 0.01 1.13
N PRO A 148 -9.65 0.23 2.10
CA PRO A 148 -8.24 0.54 1.85
C PRO A 148 -7.44 -0.63 1.27
N TYR A 149 -7.95 -1.87 1.39
CA TYR A 149 -7.39 -3.04 0.74
C TYR A 149 -7.76 -3.14 -0.74
N GLY A 150 -8.60 -2.23 -1.23
CA GLY A 150 -8.92 -2.09 -2.65
C GLY A 150 -10.03 -2.99 -3.16
N TYR A 151 -10.26 -2.88 -4.46
CA TYR A 151 -11.32 -3.58 -5.16
C TYR A 151 -10.79 -4.27 -6.41
N THR A 152 -11.57 -5.24 -6.87
CA THR A 152 -11.43 -5.84 -8.20
C THR A 152 -12.56 -5.36 -9.08
N LYS A 153 -12.18 -4.67 -10.17
CA LYS A 153 -13.08 -4.27 -11.24
C LYS A 153 -13.39 -5.49 -12.10
N GLU A 154 -14.63 -5.94 -12.05
CA GLU A 154 -15.14 -7.12 -12.76
C GLU A 154 -16.11 -6.67 -13.86
N TYR A 155 -15.93 -7.22 -15.06
CA TYR A 155 -16.81 -6.96 -16.20
C TYR A 155 -17.80 -8.10 -16.35
N THR A 156 -19.02 -7.86 -15.91
CA THR A 156 -20.21 -8.65 -16.24
C THR A 156 -21.05 -7.79 -17.21
N PRO A 157 -22.37 -8.00 -17.50
CA PRO A 157 -23.09 -7.03 -18.35
C PRO A 157 -23.09 -5.59 -17.77
N TYR A 158 -22.68 -5.43 -16.51
CA TYR A 158 -22.37 -4.16 -15.86
C TYR A 158 -21.00 -4.22 -15.17
N ILE A 159 -20.40 -3.06 -14.90
CA ILE A 159 -19.17 -2.95 -14.10
C ILE A 159 -19.51 -3.17 -12.64
N ILE A 160 -18.87 -4.16 -12.01
CA ILE A 160 -19.00 -4.47 -10.59
C ILE A 160 -17.65 -4.32 -9.91
N TYR A 161 -17.65 -3.86 -8.66
CA TYR A 161 -16.45 -3.78 -7.82
C TYR A 161 -16.59 -4.74 -6.64
N SER A 162 -15.81 -5.81 -6.67
CA SER A 162 -15.74 -6.79 -5.58
C SER A 162 -14.59 -6.45 -4.65
N SER A 163 -14.78 -6.59 -3.34
CA SER A 163 -13.70 -6.37 -2.37
C SER A 163 -12.52 -7.31 -2.62
N ALA A 164 -11.32 -6.80 -2.40
CA ALA A 164 -10.08 -7.58 -2.41
C ALA A 164 -10.03 -8.57 -1.24
N ASP A 165 -9.40 -9.74 -1.44
CA ASP A 165 -9.11 -10.66 -0.34
C ASP A 165 -7.92 -10.11 0.48
N ILE A 166 -8.08 -9.98 1.80
CA ILE A 166 -7.10 -9.35 2.70
C ILE A 166 -6.05 -10.37 3.17
N TYR A 167 -4.79 -9.93 3.30
CA TYR A 167 -3.73 -10.76 3.87
C TYR A 167 -3.79 -10.77 5.40
N THR A 168 -4.17 -11.91 5.97
CA THR A 168 -4.39 -12.04 7.42
C THR A 168 -3.32 -12.84 8.16
N ASN A 169 -2.33 -13.38 7.45
CA ASN A 169 -1.34 -14.29 8.06
C ASN A 169 -0.27 -13.56 8.88
N ASP A 170 -0.11 -12.26 8.66
CA ASP A 170 0.83 -11.42 9.41
C ASP A 170 0.12 -10.13 9.85
N ALA A 171 0.03 -9.96 11.17
CA ALA A 171 -0.59 -8.79 11.79
C ALA A 171 0.16 -7.48 11.50
N THR A 172 1.39 -7.51 10.98
CA THR A 172 2.12 -6.30 10.57
C THR A 172 1.51 -5.63 9.34
N PHE A 173 0.74 -6.36 8.52
CA PHE A 173 0.06 -5.83 7.33
C PHE A 173 -1.36 -5.32 7.59
N ASN A 174 -1.72 -5.13 8.86
CA ASN A 174 -3.08 -4.78 9.23
C ASN A 174 -3.07 -3.69 10.32
N GLY A 175 -2.73 -2.46 9.93
CA GLY A 175 -2.92 -1.26 10.75
C GLY A 175 -1.69 -0.37 10.88
N ILE A 176 -1.92 0.79 11.53
CA ILE A 176 -0.90 1.80 11.81
C ILE A 176 -0.27 1.58 13.19
N ARG A 177 1.04 1.83 13.27
CA ARG A 177 1.85 1.74 14.48
C ARG A 177 2.79 2.94 14.53
N TRP A 178 3.20 3.34 15.71
CA TRP A 178 4.21 4.36 15.87
C TRP A 178 5.09 4.10 17.09
N SER A 179 6.28 4.68 17.08
CA SER A 179 7.24 4.59 18.18
C SER A 179 8.16 5.81 18.19
N LYS A 180 8.64 6.18 19.38
CA LYS A 180 9.70 7.18 19.51
C LYS A 180 11.05 6.54 19.20
N ILE A 181 11.88 7.23 18.44
CA ILE A 181 13.21 6.76 18.02
C ILE A 181 14.25 7.89 18.22
N LYS A 182 15.54 7.56 18.07
CA LYS A 182 16.66 8.51 18.21
C LYS A 182 16.58 9.30 19.52
N ASP A 183 16.59 8.59 20.64
CA ASP A 183 16.51 9.18 21.98
C ASP A 183 15.29 10.10 22.17
N ASN A 184 14.15 9.69 21.64
CA ASN A 184 12.88 10.42 21.67
C ASN A 184 12.87 11.76 20.91
N THR A 185 13.83 12.02 20.03
CA THR A 185 13.86 13.24 19.19
C THR A 185 13.06 13.11 17.89
N CYS A 186 12.69 11.89 17.52
CA CYS A 186 11.86 11.61 16.36
C CYS A 186 10.78 10.58 16.65
N LEU A 187 9.70 10.65 15.87
CA LEU A 187 8.60 9.72 15.82
C LEU A 187 8.70 8.90 14.52
N SER A 188 8.68 7.58 14.63
CA SER A 188 8.53 6.65 13.53
C SER A 188 7.07 6.22 13.45
N ILE A 189 6.47 6.30 12.26
CA ILE A 189 5.11 5.87 11.95
C ILE A 189 5.20 4.82 10.84
N PHE A 190 4.44 3.75 11.01
CA PHE A 190 4.41 2.61 10.10
C PHE A 190 2.97 2.19 9.85
N ASP A 191 2.56 2.10 8.59
CA ASP A 191 1.32 1.44 8.17
C ASP A 191 1.66 0.49 7.02
N ALA A 192 1.12 -0.73 7.05
CA ALA A 192 1.25 -1.67 5.96
C ALA A 192 -0.07 -2.34 5.68
N ARG A 193 -0.32 -2.59 4.40
CA ARG A 193 -1.54 -3.23 3.90
C ARG A 193 -1.18 -4.20 2.79
N ALA A 194 -1.80 -5.38 2.83
CA ALA A 194 -1.64 -6.38 1.80
C ALA A 194 -2.98 -7.01 1.44
N SER A 195 -3.20 -7.19 0.14
CA SER A 195 -4.44 -7.72 -0.41
C SER A 195 -4.20 -8.31 -1.80
N ARG A 196 -5.18 -9.01 -2.34
CA ARG A 196 -5.14 -9.54 -3.71
C ARG A 196 -6.51 -9.43 -4.37
N LEU A 197 -6.61 -9.95 -5.58
CA LEU A 197 -7.89 -10.01 -6.30
C LEU A 197 -8.99 -10.65 -5.44
N SER A 198 -10.24 -10.27 -5.73
CA SER A 198 -11.43 -10.90 -5.12
C SER A 198 -11.39 -12.40 -5.35
N THR A 199 -11.97 -13.17 -4.42
CA THR A 199 -12.09 -14.63 -4.55
C THR A 199 -12.61 -15.08 -5.93
N ILE A 200 -13.60 -14.37 -6.49
CA ILE A 200 -14.18 -14.68 -7.81
C ILE A 200 -13.15 -14.45 -8.93
N ALA A 201 -12.47 -13.30 -8.95
CA ALA A 201 -11.47 -13.01 -9.96
C ALA A 201 -10.24 -13.92 -9.85
N ARG A 202 -9.87 -14.33 -8.64
CA ARG A 202 -8.83 -15.34 -8.39
C ARG A 202 -9.16 -16.68 -9.02
N TYR A 203 -10.42 -17.13 -8.91
CA TYR A 203 -10.87 -18.36 -9.54
C TYR A 203 -10.66 -18.32 -11.07
N ILE A 204 -11.05 -17.22 -11.70
CA ILE A 204 -10.89 -17.03 -13.15
C ILE A 204 -9.41 -16.96 -13.53
N GLN A 205 -8.61 -16.19 -12.78
CA GLN A 205 -7.17 -16.09 -13.00
C GLN A 205 -6.51 -17.47 -12.93
N TYR A 206 -6.86 -18.25 -11.91
CA TYR A 206 -6.39 -19.62 -11.75
C TYR A 206 -6.76 -20.50 -12.95
N PHE A 207 -8.02 -20.49 -13.37
CA PHE A 207 -8.47 -21.30 -14.49
C PHE A 207 -7.66 -21.04 -15.76
N LEU A 208 -7.38 -19.75 -16.03
CA LEU A 208 -6.63 -19.32 -17.20
C LEU A 208 -5.13 -19.60 -17.06
N LEU A 209 -4.50 -19.10 -15.99
CA LEU A 209 -3.04 -19.06 -15.88
C LEU A 209 -2.42 -20.25 -15.15
N LYS A 210 -3.22 -21.02 -14.40
CA LYS A 210 -2.77 -22.07 -13.48
C LYS A 210 -1.92 -21.57 -12.30
N TYR A 211 -1.96 -20.26 -12.05
CA TYR A 211 -1.35 -19.60 -10.89
C TYR A 211 -2.43 -18.85 -10.10
N ASP A 212 -2.34 -18.89 -8.76
CA ASP A 212 -3.17 -18.02 -7.92
C ASP A 212 -2.72 -16.55 -8.04
N ALA A 213 -3.55 -15.61 -7.59
CA ALA A 213 -3.17 -14.21 -7.50
C ALA A 213 -2.27 -13.99 -6.28
N PRO A 214 -1.07 -13.40 -6.45
CA PRO A 214 -0.23 -13.02 -5.31
C PRO A 214 -0.86 -11.85 -4.54
N PHE A 215 -0.45 -11.71 -3.28
CA PHE A 215 -0.77 -10.53 -2.48
C PHE A 215 0.10 -9.35 -2.89
N ILE A 216 -0.55 -8.28 -3.36
CA ILE A 216 0.08 -6.98 -3.51
C ILE A 216 0.19 -6.32 -2.14
N TYR A 217 1.21 -5.51 -1.93
CA TYR A 217 1.35 -4.80 -0.67
C TYR A 217 2.00 -3.43 -0.82
N ALA A 218 1.71 -2.58 0.15
CA ALA A 218 2.44 -1.35 0.40
C ALA A 218 2.76 -1.28 1.91
N LYS A 219 3.94 -0.73 2.23
CA LYS A 219 4.36 -0.39 3.58
C LYS A 219 4.86 1.04 3.57
N VAL A 220 4.24 1.91 4.35
CA VAL A 220 4.64 3.30 4.51
C VAL A 220 5.42 3.42 5.81
N TYR A 221 6.65 3.91 5.70
CA TYR A 221 7.50 4.31 6.82
C TYR A 221 7.63 5.82 6.79
N MET A 222 7.19 6.48 7.84
CA MET A 222 7.32 7.93 8.00
C MET A 222 8.11 8.22 9.26
N THR A 223 9.13 9.06 9.16
CA THR A 223 9.87 9.57 10.33
C THR A 223 9.69 11.07 10.40
N VAL A 224 9.35 11.58 11.58
CA VAL A 224 9.19 13.01 11.86
C VAL A 224 10.04 13.38 13.05
N CYS A 225 10.92 14.36 12.91
CA CYS A 225 11.85 14.78 13.97
C CYS A 225 11.49 16.16 14.52
N CYS A 226 11.90 16.45 15.76
CA CYS A 226 11.65 17.75 16.41
C CYS A 226 12.33 18.94 15.71
N ASN A 227 13.34 18.68 14.87
CA ASN A 227 13.93 19.67 13.96
C ASN A 227 13.07 19.90 12.69
N ARG A 228 11.84 19.37 12.66
CA ARG A 228 10.85 19.39 11.58
C ARG A 228 11.23 18.61 10.33
N GLN A 229 12.33 17.85 10.33
CA GLN A 229 12.64 16.97 9.20
C GLN A 229 11.63 15.84 9.14
N VAL A 230 11.14 15.57 7.92
CA VAL A 230 10.25 14.46 7.63
C VAL A 230 10.83 13.63 6.50
N SER A 231 10.85 12.31 6.68
CA SER A 231 11.17 11.35 5.63
C SER A 231 10.03 10.35 5.49
N VAL A 232 9.61 10.07 4.27
CA VAL A 232 8.58 9.09 3.93
C VAL A 232 9.18 8.11 2.92
N THR A 233 9.06 6.82 3.21
CA THR A 233 9.47 5.73 2.33
C THR A 233 8.28 4.78 2.14
N VAL A 234 7.98 4.41 0.91
CA VAL A 234 6.96 3.42 0.57
C VAL A 234 7.64 2.20 -0.03
N HIS A 235 7.65 1.09 0.71
CA HIS A 235 8.01 -0.23 0.17
C HIS A 235 6.79 -0.83 -0.48
N ARG A 236 6.92 -1.29 -1.73
CA ARG A 236 5.78 -1.77 -2.52
C ARG A 236 6.12 -2.99 -3.36
N THR A 237 5.10 -3.67 -3.84
CA THR A 237 5.26 -4.81 -4.76
C THR A 237 5.56 -4.36 -6.18
N VAL A 238 6.28 -5.15 -6.99
CA VAL A 238 6.67 -4.83 -8.39
C VAL A 238 5.49 -4.39 -9.28
N PHE A 239 4.32 -4.96 -9.00
CA PHE A 239 3.04 -4.69 -9.64
C PHE A 239 1.97 -4.63 -8.53
N PRO A 240 0.95 -3.75 -8.62
CA PRO A 240 0.66 -2.80 -9.68
C PRO A 240 1.46 -1.49 -9.51
N GLN A 241 1.11 -0.43 -10.24
CA GLN A 241 1.76 0.88 -10.12
C GLN A 241 1.39 1.55 -8.80
N THR A 242 2.31 2.32 -8.23
CA THR A 242 2.11 3.03 -6.96
C THR A 242 2.47 4.51 -7.08
N SER A 243 1.59 5.39 -6.62
CA SER A 243 1.80 6.84 -6.52
C SER A 243 1.94 7.25 -5.05
N LEU A 244 2.85 8.18 -4.75
CA LEU A 244 3.01 8.82 -3.44
C LEU A 244 2.56 10.29 -3.51
N TYR A 245 1.71 10.66 -2.57
CA TYR A 245 1.18 12.00 -2.37
C TYR A 245 1.63 12.54 -1.02
N ILE A 246 2.10 13.78 -1.02
CA ILE A 246 2.43 14.53 0.18
C ILE A 246 1.60 15.80 0.16
N ASN A 247 0.85 16.04 1.24
CA ASN A 247 -0.10 17.14 1.33
C ASN A 247 -1.10 17.16 0.16
N GLY A 248 -1.50 15.98 -0.32
CA GLY A 248 -2.43 15.82 -1.43
C GLY A 248 -1.85 16.06 -2.81
N THR A 249 -0.57 16.41 -2.95
CA THR A 249 0.09 16.56 -4.25
C THR A 249 0.91 15.33 -4.57
N LYS A 250 0.78 14.77 -5.78
CA LYS A 250 1.62 13.65 -6.21
C LYS A 250 3.08 14.11 -6.31
N VAL A 251 3.95 13.55 -5.47
CA VAL A 251 5.39 13.87 -5.45
C VAL A 251 6.25 12.81 -6.11
N SER A 252 5.75 11.58 -6.23
CA SER A 252 6.48 10.47 -6.83
C SER A 252 5.54 9.37 -7.34
N GLU A 253 6.01 8.57 -8.29
CA GLU A 253 5.28 7.48 -8.93
C GLU A 253 6.28 6.40 -9.36
N GLN A 254 5.93 5.14 -9.13
CA GLN A 254 6.71 3.99 -9.58
C GLN A 254 5.86 3.12 -10.49
N ALA A 255 6.38 2.88 -11.69
CA ALA A 255 5.68 2.13 -12.70
C ALA A 255 5.49 0.66 -12.29
N GLN A 256 4.36 0.10 -12.70
CA GLN A 256 4.16 -1.34 -12.70
C GLN A 256 5.20 -2.04 -13.60
N THR A 257 5.89 -3.02 -13.07
CA THR A 257 6.95 -3.76 -13.78
C THR A 257 6.86 -5.26 -13.47
N GLU A 258 7.56 -6.07 -14.26
CA GLU A 258 7.76 -7.50 -13.99
C GLU A 258 6.47 -8.34 -13.80
N LEU A 259 5.40 -8.04 -14.56
CA LEU A 259 4.14 -8.77 -14.55
C LEU A 259 4.29 -10.30 -14.60
N GLY A 260 5.23 -10.82 -15.39
CA GLY A 260 5.48 -12.26 -15.46
C GLY A 260 5.95 -12.85 -14.12
N LYS A 261 6.90 -12.19 -13.46
CA LYS A 261 7.39 -12.59 -12.12
C LYS A 261 6.31 -12.42 -11.05
N PHE A 262 5.52 -11.36 -11.16
CA PHE A 262 4.36 -11.14 -10.30
C PHE A 262 3.37 -12.30 -10.39
N ILE A 263 2.96 -12.72 -11.59
CA ILE A 263 2.02 -13.84 -11.75
C ILE A 263 2.61 -15.14 -11.21
N LEU A 264 3.89 -15.41 -11.51
CA LEU A 264 4.58 -16.59 -11.01
C LEU A 264 4.65 -16.65 -9.47
N SER A 265 4.80 -15.50 -8.80
CA SER A 265 4.94 -15.48 -7.35
C SER A 265 3.68 -15.97 -6.64
N GLY A 266 2.49 -15.82 -7.25
CA GLY A 266 1.24 -16.32 -6.69
C GLY A 266 1.24 -17.83 -6.41
N GLY A 267 2.15 -18.56 -7.07
CA GLY A 267 2.36 -19.97 -6.82
C GLY A 267 1.36 -20.86 -7.55
N LYS A 268 1.69 -22.14 -7.59
CA LYS A 268 0.81 -23.21 -8.08
C LYS A 268 0.00 -23.77 -6.89
N PRO A 269 -1.22 -24.29 -7.12
CA PRO A 269 -2.08 -24.76 -6.04
C PRO A 269 -1.53 -25.99 -5.30
N ALA A 270 -2.14 -26.29 -4.14
CA ALA A 270 -1.87 -27.45 -3.27
C ALA A 270 -2.10 -28.81 -3.89
N LYS A 271 -3.11 -28.89 -4.73
CA LYS A 271 -3.66 -30.11 -5.28
C LYS A 271 -4.16 -29.80 -6.69
N ASP A 272 -3.90 -30.73 -7.60
CA ASP A 272 -4.45 -30.68 -8.94
C ASP A 272 -5.97 -30.73 -8.85
N PHE A 273 -6.65 -29.62 -9.15
CA PHE A 273 -8.07 -29.66 -9.45
C PHE A 273 -8.24 -30.46 -10.74
N LYS A 274 -8.68 -31.72 -10.62
CA LYS A 274 -9.09 -32.53 -11.77
C LYS A 274 -10.44 -32.02 -12.25
N ILE A 275 -10.47 -31.57 -13.51
CA ILE A 275 -11.70 -31.26 -14.23
C ILE A 275 -12.20 -32.59 -14.80
N ASP A 276 -13.44 -32.95 -14.49
CA ASP A 276 -14.16 -34.03 -15.18
C ASP A 276 -14.45 -33.60 -16.64
N GLU A 277 -14.36 -34.55 -17.56
CA GLU A 277 -14.27 -34.31 -19.01
C GLU A 277 -15.50 -33.62 -19.64
N ASP A 278 -16.57 -33.38 -18.87
CA ASP A 278 -17.89 -33.03 -19.40
C ASP A 278 -18.27 -31.54 -19.34
N GLY A 279 -17.45 -30.66 -18.76
CA GLY A 279 -17.57 -29.19 -18.88
C GLY A 279 -18.90 -28.52 -18.43
N ASN A 280 -19.91 -29.29 -18.03
CA ASN A 280 -21.29 -28.85 -17.80
C ASN A 280 -21.59 -28.46 -16.34
N TRP A 281 -20.58 -28.50 -15.47
CA TRP A 281 -20.74 -28.31 -14.01
C TRP A 281 -20.57 -26.85 -13.54
N ILE A 282 -20.13 -25.96 -14.45
CA ILE A 282 -19.54 -24.64 -14.15
C ILE A 282 -20.48 -23.72 -13.36
N ILE A 283 -21.77 -23.60 -13.70
CA ILE A 283 -22.61 -22.54 -13.10
C ILE A 283 -23.19 -22.91 -11.72
N LYS A 284 -23.60 -24.16 -11.52
CA LYS A 284 -24.24 -24.60 -10.25
C LYS A 284 -23.23 -24.73 -9.11
N HIS A 285 -21.98 -25.05 -9.42
CA HIS A 285 -20.96 -25.31 -8.43
C HIS A 285 -19.89 -24.23 -8.29
N ILE A 286 -19.88 -23.18 -9.10
CA ILE A 286 -19.10 -21.97 -8.77
C ILE A 286 -19.47 -21.48 -7.35
N LYS A 287 -20.75 -21.54 -6.95
CA LYS A 287 -21.19 -21.14 -5.60
C LYS A 287 -20.67 -22.07 -4.48
N GLU A 288 -20.64 -23.38 -4.71
CA GLU A 288 -20.12 -24.35 -3.73
C GLU A 288 -18.59 -24.43 -3.71
N LEU A 289 -17.94 -24.25 -4.86
CA LEU A 289 -16.49 -24.11 -4.99
C LEU A 289 -15.99 -22.85 -4.31
N ILE A 290 -16.62 -21.68 -4.54
CA ILE A 290 -16.27 -20.42 -3.87
C ILE A 290 -16.31 -20.61 -2.34
N LYS A 291 -17.27 -21.38 -1.82
CA LYS A 291 -17.41 -21.66 -0.39
C LYS A 291 -16.26 -22.50 0.19
N ASN A 292 -15.58 -23.29 -0.64
CA ASN A 292 -14.50 -24.22 -0.25
C ASN A 292 -13.15 -23.89 -0.90
N PHE A 293 -12.98 -22.68 -1.47
CA PHE A 293 -11.84 -22.34 -2.32
C PHE A 293 -10.59 -21.97 -1.51
N SER A 294 -9.68 -22.93 -1.31
CA SER A 294 -8.31 -22.69 -0.80
C SER A 294 -7.30 -23.01 -1.90
N LEU A 295 -6.63 -21.99 -2.44
CA LEU A 295 -5.94 -22.07 -3.73
C LEU A 295 -4.41 -22.12 -3.71
N SER A 296 -3.78 -22.35 -2.56
CA SER A 296 -2.32 -22.57 -2.52
C SER A 296 -1.95 -23.76 -1.63
N ALA A 297 -0.81 -24.41 -1.92
CA ALA A 297 -0.29 -25.57 -1.17
C ALA A 297 -0.12 -25.32 0.33
N ASP A 298 0.13 -24.06 0.64
CA ASP A 298 0.27 -23.48 1.95
C ASP A 298 -1.03 -22.78 2.42
N GLY A 299 -2.10 -22.72 1.62
CA GLY A 299 -3.39 -22.09 1.98
C GLY A 299 -3.39 -20.57 2.14
N HIS A 300 -2.25 -19.91 1.89
CA HIS A 300 -1.96 -18.58 2.39
C HIS A 300 -1.62 -17.53 1.33
N GLY A 301 -1.32 -17.94 0.08
CA GLY A 301 -0.89 -17.07 -1.03
C GLY A 301 0.41 -16.31 -0.75
N ASN A 302 1.34 -16.31 -1.70
CA ASN A 302 2.61 -15.59 -1.50
C ASN A 302 2.45 -14.08 -1.66
N LEU A 303 3.22 -13.32 -0.88
CA LEU A 303 3.45 -11.91 -1.14
C LEU A 303 4.17 -11.75 -2.49
N ALA A 304 3.72 -10.77 -3.27
CA ALA A 304 4.37 -10.43 -4.54
C ALA A 304 5.81 -9.93 -4.33
N PRO A 305 6.67 -10.03 -5.36
CA PRO A 305 8.04 -9.56 -5.27
C PRO A 305 8.10 -8.07 -4.93
N TYR A 306 9.12 -7.70 -4.16
CA TYR A 306 9.42 -6.32 -3.84
C TYR A 306 9.85 -5.54 -5.09
N GLY A 307 9.31 -4.34 -5.27
CA GLY A 307 9.70 -3.39 -6.31
C GLY A 307 10.45 -2.19 -5.74
N GLN A 308 10.85 -1.27 -6.61
CA GLN A 308 11.57 -0.06 -6.19
C GLN A 308 10.73 0.79 -5.21
N ASP A 309 11.40 1.34 -4.20
CA ASP A 309 10.81 2.27 -3.24
C ASP A 309 10.44 3.62 -3.85
N LEU A 310 9.42 4.24 -3.25
CA LEU A 310 9.16 5.67 -3.36
C LEU A 310 9.71 6.34 -2.10
N THR A 311 10.52 7.39 -2.26
CA THR A 311 11.00 8.18 -1.12
C THR A 311 10.67 9.65 -1.29
N TRP A 312 10.40 10.31 -0.18
CA TRP A 312 10.26 11.76 -0.09
C TRP A 312 10.91 12.25 1.20
N ASN A 313 11.67 13.34 1.10
CA ASN A 313 12.25 14.02 2.25
C ASN A 313 11.87 15.49 2.19
N GLY A 314 11.47 16.06 3.33
CA GLY A 314 11.10 17.46 3.39
C GLY A 314 11.07 17.99 4.82
N LYS A 315 10.36 19.11 5.00
CA LYS A 315 10.12 19.72 6.29
C LYS A 315 8.64 19.86 6.54
N ALA A 316 8.26 19.64 7.80
CA ALA A 316 6.94 19.96 8.35
C ALA A 316 6.80 21.46 8.64
#